data_AF-A0AAP2RD09-F1
#
_entry.id   AF-A0AAP2RD09-F1
#
_cell.length_a   1.000
_cell.length_b   1.000
_cell.length_c   1.000
_cell.angle_alpha   90.00
_cell.angle_beta   90.00
_cell.angle_gamma   90.00
#
_symmetry.space_group_name_H-M   'P 1'
#
loop_
_entity.id
_entity.type
_entity.pdbx_description
1 polymer ?
#
loop_
_entity_poly.entity_id
_entity_poly.type
_entity_poly.pdbx_seq_one_letter_code
_entity_poly.pdbx_strand_id
1 'polypeptide(L)'
;MDRFKQFANSWKTVGVTSRVKWQQSNTIDRLNSQLIKALVEKYGEEVMAIISDITFEIGLEDGKKICENLNLESGTTKGCVMPLETVSLLSGIDSEVCGSGKDQRSTSIRIRGCMFSGMFDGMNPDIKSRACESYSLGLVRAVNDKAELKVSRKCCATNKFCEFVVSLR
;
A
#
# COMPACT_ATOMS: atom_id res chain seq x y z
N MET A 1 23.30 25.60 -29.28
CA MET A 1 21.94 25.06 -29.06
C MET A 1 21.65 24.01 -30.12
N ASP A 2 21.41 22.73 -29.88
CA ASP A 2 21.80 21.81 -28.82
C ASP A 2 21.54 20.42 -29.45
N ARG A 3 22.60 19.74 -29.92
CA ARG A 3 22.46 18.45 -30.63
C ARG A 3 21.70 17.41 -29.77
N PHE A 4 21.76 17.57 -28.46
CA PHE A 4 21.01 16.76 -27.49
C PHE A 4 19.49 17.02 -27.53
N LYS A 5 19.04 18.26 -27.79
CA LYS A 5 17.61 18.57 -27.95
C LYS A 5 17.04 18.00 -29.25
N GLN A 6 17.81 18.04 -30.35
CA GLN A 6 17.39 17.42 -31.61
C GLN A 6 17.33 15.90 -31.49
N PHE A 7 18.30 15.27 -30.82
CA PHE A 7 18.28 13.84 -30.53
C PHE A 7 17.09 13.43 -29.65
N ALA A 8 16.83 14.15 -28.56
CA ALA A 8 15.69 13.88 -27.66
C ALA A 8 14.33 14.03 -28.37
N ASN A 9 14.20 15.02 -29.25
CA ASN A 9 12.98 15.24 -30.03
C ASN A 9 12.79 14.19 -31.14
N SER A 10 13.86 13.66 -31.72
CA SER A 10 13.79 12.59 -32.72
C SER A 10 13.56 11.20 -32.10
N TRP A 11 13.94 11.00 -30.84
CA TRP A 11 13.59 9.78 -30.09
C TRP A 11 12.12 9.69 -29.70
N LYS A 12 11.42 10.81 -29.48
CA LYS A 12 9.97 10.81 -29.22
C LYS A 12 9.14 10.37 -30.44
N THR A 13 9.67 10.54 -31.66
CA THR A 13 9.00 10.21 -32.93
C THR A 13 9.28 8.79 -33.41
N VAL A 14 10.36 8.15 -32.97
CA VAL A 14 10.54 6.71 -33.13
C VAL A 14 9.66 6.05 -32.07
N GLY A 15 8.56 5.43 -32.49
CA GLY A 15 7.49 4.86 -31.64
C GLY A 15 7.91 3.70 -30.73
N VAL A 16 8.98 3.88 -29.96
CA VAL A 16 9.44 3.00 -28.89
C VAL A 16 8.60 3.26 -27.64
N THR A 17 8.35 4.52 -27.29
CA THR A 17 7.55 4.90 -26.10
C THR A 17 6.11 4.39 -26.11
N SER A 18 5.49 4.21 -27.28
CA SER A 18 4.14 3.66 -27.42
C SER A 18 4.10 2.13 -27.58
N ARG A 19 5.22 1.48 -27.94
CA ARG A 19 5.32 0.03 -28.17
C ARG A 19 6.07 -0.72 -27.08
N VAL A 20 6.85 -0.01 -26.29
CA VAL A 20 7.62 -0.53 -25.18
C VAL A 20 6.89 -0.12 -23.90
N LYS A 21 6.02 -1.00 -23.40
CA LYS A 21 5.57 -1.00 -22.00
C LYS A 21 6.72 -1.43 -21.07
N TRP A 22 7.90 -0.86 -21.26
CA TRP A 22 8.94 -0.93 -20.25
C TRP A 22 8.60 0.17 -19.24
N GLN A 23 7.88 -0.22 -18.20
CA GLN A 23 7.89 0.57 -16.98
C GLN A 23 9.32 0.48 -16.45
N GLN A 24 10.02 1.61 -16.46
CA GLN A 24 11.25 1.74 -15.69
C GLN A 24 10.87 1.62 -14.22
N SER A 25 10.66 0.39 -13.73
CA SER A 25 10.93 0.12 -12.33
C SER A 25 12.38 0.52 -12.15
N ASN A 26 12.62 1.49 -11.24
CA ASN A 26 13.97 1.97 -11.04
C ASN A 26 14.83 0.73 -10.63
N THR A 27 16.13 0.75 -10.91
CA THR A 27 17.00 -0.40 -10.60
C THR A 27 16.91 -0.81 -9.12
N ILE A 28 16.61 0.14 -8.23
CA ILE A 28 16.43 -0.07 -6.80
C ILE A 28 15.19 -0.91 -6.50
N ASP A 29 14.04 -0.63 -7.13
CA ASP A 29 12.79 -1.39 -6.95
C ASP A 29 12.97 -2.84 -7.42
N ARG A 30 13.66 -3.03 -8.55
CA ARG A 30 13.99 -4.37 -9.07
C ARG A 30 14.95 -5.12 -8.14
N LEU A 31 15.98 -4.44 -7.63
CA LEU A 31 16.92 -5.02 -6.67
C LEU A 31 16.20 -5.41 -5.38
N ASN A 32 15.39 -4.51 -4.81
CA ASN A 32 14.61 -4.76 -3.60
C ASN A 32 13.66 -5.93 -3.79
N SER A 33 12.97 -5.98 -4.94
CA SER A 33 12.07 -7.07 -5.28
C SER A 33 12.81 -8.42 -5.33
N GLN A 34 13.94 -8.49 -6.05
CA GLN A 34 14.73 -9.72 -6.14
C GLN A 34 15.36 -10.11 -4.79
N LEU A 35 15.80 -9.14 -4.00
CA LEU A 35 16.36 -9.37 -2.67
C LEU A 35 15.31 -9.97 -1.73
N ILE A 36 14.12 -9.37 -1.65
CA ILE A 36 13.01 -9.89 -0.84
C ILE A 36 12.68 -11.33 -1.26
N LYS A 37 12.57 -11.56 -2.57
CA LYS A 37 12.30 -12.90 -3.11
C LYS A 37 13.36 -13.91 -2.68
N ALA A 38 14.64 -13.60 -2.86
CA ALA A 38 15.75 -14.49 -2.49
C ALA A 38 15.81 -14.75 -0.98
N LEU A 39 15.52 -13.73 -0.15
CA LEU A 39 15.50 -13.87 1.31
C LEU A 39 14.36 -14.78 1.75
N VAL A 40 13.15 -14.60 1.20
CA VAL A 40 12.00 -15.46 1.53
C VAL A 40 12.23 -16.89 1.05
N GLU A 41 12.79 -17.10 -0.15
CA GLU A 41 13.11 -18.44 -0.66
C GLU A 41 14.15 -19.16 0.23
N LYS A 42 15.09 -18.42 0.83
CA LYS A 42 16.17 -18.99 1.63
C LYS A 42 15.82 -19.21 3.10
N TYR A 43 15.07 -18.28 3.71
CA TYR A 43 14.83 -18.24 5.16
C TYR A 43 13.35 -18.35 5.54
N GLY A 44 12.44 -18.36 4.56
CA GLY A 44 11.02 -18.64 4.77
C GLY A 44 10.34 -17.69 5.76
N GLU A 45 9.69 -18.28 6.77
CA GLU A 45 8.83 -17.57 7.72
C GLU A 45 9.55 -16.54 8.59
N GLU A 46 10.85 -16.72 8.88
CA GLU A 46 11.62 -15.73 9.65
C GLU A 46 11.68 -14.38 8.92
N VAL A 47 11.93 -14.42 7.61
CA VAL A 47 11.92 -13.21 6.77
C VAL A 47 10.51 -12.66 6.61
N MET A 48 9.48 -13.51 6.56
CA MET A 48 8.09 -13.05 6.52
C MET A 48 7.72 -12.25 7.78
N ALA A 49 8.14 -12.71 8.96
CA ALA A 49 7.94 -11.98 10.21
C ALA A 49 8.66 -10.62 10.18
N ILE A 50 9.91 -10.59 9.73
CA ILE A 50 10.67 -9.34 9.59
C ILE A 50 9.99 -8.36 8.61
N ILE A 51 9.47 -8.86 7.48
CA ILE A 51 8.73 -8.03 6.53
C ILE A 51 7.47 -7.44 7.19
N SER A 52 6.73 -8.25 7.95
CA SER A 52 5.57 -7.78 8.70
C SER A 52 5.93 -6.68 9.69
N ASP A 53 6.98 -6.87 10.49
CA ASP A 53 7.43 -5.88 11.48
C ASP A 53 7.88 -4.58 10.82
N ILE A 54 8.72 -4.66 9.79
CA ILE A 54 9.20 -3.48 9.06
C ILE A 54 8.03 -2.73 8.42
N THR A 55 7.11 -3.44 7.75
CA THR A 55 5.97 -2.78 7.08
C THR A 55 4.99 -2.18 8.08
N PHE A 56 4.82 -2.79 9.25
CA PHE A 56 4.07 -2.19 10.35
C PHE A 56 4.70 -0.87 10.84
N GLU A 57 6.01 -0.84 11.08
CA GLU A 57 6.71 0.37 11.51
C GLU A 57 6.65 1.48 10.44
N ILE A 58 6.85 1.15 9.16
CA ILE A 58 6.67 2.12 8.06
C ILE A 58 5.23 2.67 8.08
N GLY A 59 4.23 1.80 8.26
CA GLY A 59 2.84 2.21 8.38
C GLY A 59 2.58 3.15 9.56
N LEU A 60 3.21 2.91 10.71
CA LEU A 60 3.14 3.79 11.87
C LEU A 60 3.74 5.17 11.58
N GLU A 61 4.93 5.20 10.96
CA GLU A 61 5.62 6.45 10.63
C GLU A 61 4.82 7.30 9.63
N ASP A 62 4.35 6.68 8.55
CA ASP A 62 3.50 7.36 7.56
C ASP A 62 2.19 7.83 8.19
N GLY A 63 1.57 6.98 9.02
CA GLY A 63 0.34 7.30 9.73
C GLY A 63 0.51 8.52 10.65
N LYS A 64 1.62 8.62 11.39
CA LYS A 64 1.92 9.78 12.24
C LYS A 64 2.04 11.07 11.42
N LYS A 65 2.77 11.05 10.31
CA LYS A 65 2.89 12.19 9.39
C LYS A 65 1.53 12.62 8.84
N ILE A 66 0.66 11.66 8.52
CA ILE A 66 -0.70 11.96 8.06
C ILE A 66 -1.53 12.60 9.20
N CYS A 67 -1.45 12.06 10.41
CA CYS A 67 -2.15 12.58 11.59
C CYS A 67 -1.76 14.03 11.89
N GLU A 68 -0.47 14.35 11.84
CA GLU A 68 0.09 15.70 12.05
C GLU A 68 -0.47 16.72 11.05
N ASN A 69 -0.76 16.30 9.81
CA ASN A 69 -1.26 17.19 8.75
C ASN A 69 -2.79 17.31 8.73
N LEU A 70 -3.53 16.29 9.16
CA LEU A 70 -4.98 16.21 9.00
C LEU A 70 -5.78 16.45 10.30
N ASN A 71 -5.13 16.62 11.45
CA ASN A 71 -5.78 16.80 12.76
C ASN A 71 -6.90 15.76 13.01
N LEU A 72 -6.55 14.48 12.86
CA LEU A 72 -7.52 13.38 12.91
C LEU A 72 -8.09 13.17 14.32
N GLU A 73 -9.38 12.83 14.39
CA GLU A 73 -10.04 12.43 15.64
C GLU A 73 -9.64 11.00 16.04
N SER A 74 -8.68 10.85 16.95
CA SER A 74 -8.16 9.55 17.41
C SER A 74 -9.19 8.67 18.14
N GLY A 75 -10.32 9.24 18.58
CA GLY A 75 -11.38 8.53 19.30
C GLY A 75 -12.39 7.81 18.41
N THR A 76 -12.32 7.94 17.07
CA THR A 76 -13.35 7.38 16.18
C THR A 76 -12.76 6.37 15.20
N THR A 77 -13.53 5.32 14.89
CA THR A 77 -13.18 4.37 13.82
C THR A 77 -13.10 5.04 12.45
N LYS A 78 -13.84 6.15 12.27
CA LYS A 78 -13.77 6.99 11.07
C LYS A 78 -12.42 7.69 10.97
N GLY A 79 -11.92 8.29 12.05
CA GLY A 79 -10.58 8.88 12.10
C GLY A 79 -9.50 7.84 11.77
N CYS A 80 -9.67 6.60 12.25
CA CYS A 80 -8.72 5.52 12.02
C CYS A 80 -8.68 5.00 10.57
N VAL A 81 -9.73 5.18 9.75
CA VAL A 81 -9.68 4.83 8.32
C VAL A 81 -9.12 5.93 7.43
N MET A 82 -9.02 7.17 7.90
CA MET A 82 -8.52 8.32 7.11
C MET A 82 -7.09 8.12 6.60
N PRO A 83 -6.13 7.53 7.35
CA PRO A 83 -4.81 7.25 6.79
C PRO A 83 -4.85 6.26 5.62
N LEU A 84 -5.72 5.24 5.67
CA LEU A 84 -5.89 4.28 4.58
C LEU A 84 -6.44 4.96 3.32
N GLU A 85 -7.42 5.85 3.49
CA GLU A 85 -7.96 6.68 2.40
C GLU A 85 -6.90 7.63 1.84
N THR A 86 -6.12 8.27 2.70
CA THR A 86 -5.07 9.21 2.32
C THR A 86 -3.98 8.52 1.49
N VAL A 87 -3.47 7.37 1.93
CA VAL A 87 -2.44 6.64 1.16
C VAL A 87 -3.02 6.10 -0.16
N SER A 88 -4.30 5.69 -0.17
CA SER A 88 -4.98 5.28 -1.41
C SER A 88 -5.02 6.44 -2.41
N LEU A 89 -5.43 7.62 -1.96
CA LEU A 89 -5.47 8.84 -2.76
C LEU A 89 -4.09 9.21 -3.31
N LEU A 90 -3.05 9.22 -2.47
CA LEU A 90 -1.67 9.49 -2.88
C LEU A 90 -1.13 8.47 -3.88
N SER A 91 -1.63 7.24 -3.82
CA SER A 91 -1.29 6.17 -4.76
C SER A 91 -2.12 6.19 -6.04
N GLY A 92 -3.05 7.15 -6.19
CA GLY A 92 -3.98 7.20 -7.33
C GLY A 92 -4.97 6.04 -7.38
N ILE A 93 -5.29 5.45 -6.22
CA ILE A 93 -6.21 4.33 -6.08
C ILE A 93 -7.53 4.84 -5.52
N ASP A 94 -8.63 4.47 -6.19
CA ASP A 94 -9.98 4.83 -5.75
C ASP A 94 -10.36 4.09 -4.46
N SER A 95 -10.98 4.82 -3.53
CA SER A 95 -11.40 4.29 -2.23
C SER A 95 -12.75 4.84 -1.78
N GLU A 96 -13.49 4.03 -1.05
CA GLU A 96 -14.84 4.35 -0.57
C GLU A 96 -14.96 3.97 0.90
N VAL A 97 -15.19 4.94 1.78
CA VAL A 97 -15.49 4.69 3.19
C VAL A 97 -16.95 4.25 3.30
N CYS A 98 -17.17 2.98 3.66
CA CYS A 98 -18.49 2.44 3.90
C CYS A 98 -18.85 2.60 5.38
N GLY A 99 -20.07 3.09 5.62
CA GLY A 99 -20.56 3.57 6.91
C GLY A 99 -20.36 2.62 8.09
N SER A 100 -20.43 3.20 9.29
CA SER A 100 -20.27 2.50 10.55
C SER A 100 -21.32 1.39 10.67
N GLY A 101 -20.94 0.21 11.18
CA GLY A 101 -21.93 -0.80 11.57
C GLY A 101 -23.00 -0.19 12.50
N LYS A 102 -24.16 -0.86 12.67
CA LYS A 102 -25.29 -0.35 13.48
C LYS A 102 -24.89 0.21 14.86
N ASP A 103 -23.76 -0.21 15.40
CA ASP A 103 -23.28 0.16 16.74
C ASP A 103 -22.18 1.24 16.74
N GLN A 104 -21.83 1.84 15.59
CA GLN A 104 -20.68 2.75 15.39
C GLN A 104 -19.30 2.23 15.84
N ARG A 105 -19.21 0.97 16.28
CA ARG A 105 -17.97 0.33 16.77
C ARG A 105 -17.00 -0.09 15.68
N SER A 106 -17.43 -0.07 14.43
CA SER A 106 -16.59 -0.44 13.29
C SER A 106 -16.88 0.42 12.09
N THR A 107 -15.84 0.83 11.36
CA THR A 107 -15.94 1.50 10.04
C THR A 107 -15.17 0.67 9.03
N SER A 108 -15.67 0.63 7.78
CA SER A 108 -14.98 -0.09 6.72
C SER A 108 -14.57 0.85 5.59
N ILE A 109 -13.46 0.53 4.93
CA ILE A 109 -13.02 1.20 3.71
C ILE A 109 -12.77 0.17 2.62
N ARG A 110 -13.27 0.45 1.42
CA ARG A 110 -13.06 -0.36 0.21
C ARG A 110 -12.05 0.34 -0.68
N ILE A 111 -10.97 -0.35 -1.04
CA ILE A 111 -9.90 0.17 -1.88
C ILE A 111 -9.88 -0.63 -3.19
N ARG A 112 -10.13 0.04 -4.32
CA ARG A 112 -10.29 -0.57 -5.66
C ARG A 112 -8.95 -0.69 -6.40
N GLY A 113 -7.97 -1.24 -5.72
CA GLY A 113 -6.62 -1.43 -6.23
C GLY A 113 -5.72 -2.05 -5.17
N CYS A 114 -4.41 -2.05 -5.42
CA CYS A 114 -3.44 -2.51 -4.44
C CYS A 114 -2.23 -1.59 -4.42
N MET A 115 -1.98 -0.95 -3.26
CA MET A 115 -0.83 -0.05 -3.03
C MET A 115 0.51 -0.77 -3.28
N PHE A 116 0.51 -2.10 -3.12
CA PHE A 116 1.68 -2.96 -3.25
C PHE A 116 1.79 -3.67 -4.60
N SER A 117 1.01 -3.27 -5.63
CA SER A 117 1.03 -3.94 -6.92
C SER A 117 2.36 -3.84 -7.65
N GLY A 118 3.12 -2.74 -7.48
CA GLY A 118 4.42 -2.58 -8.14
C GLY A 118 5.58 -3.29 -7.43
N MET A 119 5.64 -3.21 -6.10
CA MET A 119 6.78 -3.69 -5.31
C MET A 119 6.86 -5.22 -5.24
N PHE A 120 5.72 -5.88 -5.12
CA PHE A 120 5.62 -7.34 -4.92
C PHE A 120 5.09 -8.07 -6.16
N ASP A 121 5.17 -7.46 -7.34
CA ASP A 121 4.73 -8.13 -8.56
C ASP A 121 5.58 -9.37 -8.86
N GLY A 122 4.93 -10.46 -9.29
CA GLY A 122 5.59 -11.75 -9.55
C GLY A 122 6.14 -12.48 -8.31
N MET A 123 5.85 -12.01 -7.10
CA MET A 123 6.19 -12.70 -5.85
C MET A 123 5.05 -13.58 -5.33
N ASN A 124 5.35 -14.40 -4.31
CA ASN A 124 4.33 -15.15 -3.57
C ASN A 124 3.25 -14.17 -3.05
N PRO A 125 1.95 -14.39 -3.39
CA PRO A 125 0.85 -13.54 -2.94
C PRO A 125 0.75 -13.38 -1.40
N ASP A 126 1.27 -14.33 -0.64
CA ASP A 126 1.30 -14.28 0.82
C ASP A 126 2.20 -13.14 1.33
N ILE A 127 3.37 -12.94 0.72
CA ILE A 127 4.30 -11.84 1.07
C ILE A 127 3.56 -10.50 0.97
N LYS A 128 2.90 -10.30 -0.18
CA LYS A 128 2.12 -9.11 -0.47
C LYS A 128 0.94 -8.92 0.49
N SER A 129 0.25 -10.00 0.85
CA SER A 129 -0.86 -9.95 1.78
C SER A 129 -0.41 -9.53 3.17
N ARG A 130 0.64 -10.16 3.71
CA ARG A 130 1.15 -9.87 5.05
C ARG A 130 1.74 -8.48 5.16
N ALA A 131 2.52 -8.05 4.16
CA ALA A 131 3.04 -6.69 4.07
C ALA A 131 1.91 -5.65 4.06
N CYS A 132 0.86 -5.89 3.25
CA CYS A 132 -0.29 -4.99 3.19
C CYS A 132 -1.06 -4.92 4.50
N GLU A 133 -1.33 -6.06 5.14
CA GLU A 133 -2.03 -6.12 6.41
C GLU A 133 -1.26 -5.41 7.53
N SER A 134 0.05 -5.64 7.59
CA SER A 134 0.92 -5.06 8.63
C SER A 134 1.07 -3.55 8.43
N TYR A 135 1.31 -3.10 7.20
CA TYR A 135 1.34 -1.68 6.86
C TYR A 135 0.01 -0.97 7.16
N SER A 136 -1.10 -1.55 6.72
CA SER A 136 -2.42 -0.99 7.01
C SER A 136 -2.73 -0.97 8.51
N LEU A 137 -2.28 -1.97 9.27
CA LEU A 137 -2.44 -1.96 10.73
C LEU A 137 -1.61 -0.84 11.37
N GLY A 138 -0.37 -0.62 10.91
CA GLY A 138 0.47 0.48 11.36
C GLY A 138 -0.18 1.85 11.13
N LEU A 139 -0.73 2.08 9.93
CA LEU A 139 -1.46 3.31 9.60
C LEU A 139 -2.63 3.58 10.55
N VAL A 140 -3.43 2.54 10.82
CA VAL A 140 -4.60 2.63 11.70
C VAL A 140 -4.16 2.86 13.15
N ARG A 141 -3.11 2.17 13.60
CA ARG A 141 -2.59 2.29 14.97
C ARG A 141 -1.83 3.58 15.25
N ALA A 142 -1.37 4.27 14.22
CA ALA A 142 -0.84 5.62 14.36
C ALA A 142 -1.90 6.62 14.86
N VAL A 143 -3.17 6.38 14.51
CA VAL A 143 -4.31 7.18 15.00
C VAL A 143 -4.75 6.72 16.38
N ASN A 144 -4.88 5.41 16.59
CA ASN A 144 -5.31 4.82 17.85
C ASN A 144 -4.64 3.46 18.07
N ASP A 145 -3.81 3.34 19.10
CA ASP A 145 -3.04 2.14 19.42
C ASP A 145 -3.89 0.89 19.71
N LYS A 146 -5.14 1.09 20.15
CA LYS A 146 -6.11 0.02 20.44
C LYS A 146 -6.95 -0.37 19.24
N ALA A 147 -6.78 0.29 18.10
CA ALA A 147 -7.50 -0.07 16.90
C ALA A 147 -7.11 -1.47 16.41
N GLU A 148 -8.14 -2.21 15.99
CA GLU A 148 -8.02 -3.50 15.35
C GLU A 148 -8.35 -3.36 13.87
N LEU A 149 -7.61 -4.08 13.04
CA LEU A 149 -7.82 -4.14 11.60
C LEU A 149 -8.15 -5.58 11.20
N LYS A 150 -9.23 -5.74 10.43
CA LYS A 150 -9.58 -6.98 9.75
C LYS A 150 -9.69 -6.73 8.26
N VAL A 151 -9.02 -7.55 7.46
CA VAL A 151 -9.15 -7.52 5.99
C VAL A 151 -10.16 -8.57 5.56
N SER A 152 -11.39 -8.17 5.25
CA SER A 152 -12.49 -9.09 4.89
C SER A 152 -12.45 -9.52 3.43
N ARG A 153 -11.89 -8.70 2.54
CA ARG A 153 -11.74 -8.99 1.11
C ARG A 153 -10.40 -8.50 0.61
N LYS A 154 -9.82 -9.21 -0.38
CA LYS A 154 -8.49 -8.89 -0.92
C LYS A 154 -8.46 -8.96 -2.44
N CYS A 155 -7.95 -7.92 -3.09
CA CYS A 155 -7.69 -7.90 -4.54
C CYS A 155 -6.73 -9.02 -4.95
N CYS A 156 -5.71 -9.33 -4.13
CA CYS A 156 -4.79 -10.44 -4.39
C CYS A 156 -5.45 -11.82 -4.33
N ALA A 157 -6.66 -11.91 -3.76
CA ALA A 157 -7.51 -13.10 -3.75
C ALA A 157 -8.67 -12.98 -4.75
N THR A 158 -8.46 -12.31 -5.90
CA THR A 158 -9.42 -12.15 -7.01
C THR A 158 -10.68 -11.30 -6.74
N ASN A 159 -10.74 -10.59 -5.60
CA ASN A 159 -11.83 -9.66 -5.33
C ASN A 159 -11.69 -8.37 -6.15
N LYS A 160 -12.81 -7.68 -6.39
CA LYS A 160 -12.83 -6.36 -7.07
C LYS A 160 -12.22 -5.22 -6.24
N PHE A 161 -12.13 -5.40 -4.93
CA PHE A 161 -11.61 -4.42 -3.98
C PHE A 161 -11.03 -5.15 -2.76
N CYS A 162 -10.11 -4.47 -2.07
CA CYS A 162 -9.73 -4.81 -0.70
C CYS A 162 -10.73 -4.14 0.26
N GLU A 163 -11.23 -4.87 1.25
CA GLU A 163 -12.12 -4.33 2.27
C GLU A 163 -11.43 -4.43 3.63
N PHE A 164 -11.16 -3.27 4.21
CA PHE A 164 -10.54 -3.11 5.51
C PHE A 164 -11.61 -2.69 6.50
N VAL A 165 -11.75 -3.44 7.59
CA VAL A 165 -12.69 -3.14 8.67
C VAL A 165 -11.87 -2.77 9.90
N VAL A 166 -12.08 -1.54 10.38
CA VAL A 166 -11.44 -1.01 11.59
C VAL A 166 -12.45 -1.02 12.71
N SER A 167 -12.05 -1.52 13.88
CA SER A 167 -12.85 -1.47 15.12
C SER A 167 -12.00 -1.01 16.31
N LEU A 168 -12.65 -0.39 17.30
CA LEU A 168 -12.02 -0.02 18.57
C LEU A 168 -12.48 -0.99 19.66
N ARG A 169 -11.55 -1.44 20.51
CA ARG A 169 -11.84 -2.20 21.74
C ARG A 169 -11.75 -1.33 22.97
#